data_AF-A0A3L7S3T9-F1
#
_entry.id   AF-A0A3L7S3T9-F1
#
_cell.length_a   1.000
_cell.length_b   1.000
_cell.length_c   1.000
_cell.angle_alpha   90.00
_cell.angle_beta   90.00
_cell.angle_gamma   90.00
#
_symmetry.space_group_name_H-M   'P 1'
#
loop_
_entity.id
_entity.type
_entity.pdbx_description
1 polymer ?
#
loop_
_entity_poly.entity_id
_entity_poly.type
_entity_poly.pdbx_seq_one_letter_code
_entity_poly.pdbx_strand_id
1 'polypeptide(L)'
;MRFAISFVCQQGDLEVKALLLAASLRRYLTAAADLVACLPEPESQWGAVSPQTRRLLASLGVRTVPIRNVIDDAYPIGNKVTCLDAATNAERMVFLDTDILCMEAFDPGRWFAHGFNAKPADAVGFADNPQDWRAVYGMFGLAGPDRRVVTSVAGQVICPYFNAGVIGAPARSGLGALWADCCRTLAAADSLWDNRSLPAKWPFLDQISLPVAVTRAGLEVSLLDERLNFPANLKPLAAGEGGPILCHYHRPDVIRREPRLLELVAGLLDQHPAIADVMATAPAWRQVLARCRSAPSRRHPARGPEGIITGFPRSGTSRLCGLLHGLADHVAINEPRGVAPALNHTHRPWRLPLFYAALRCQIVDGEPIENKVVGGRVIEDTTLVDAYETYVPTVSREDFALWTKNTMSYAMRLPQIRDVMPEAAIVACVRNPFDTIASWISTFPHLRDAAVERFPVGSPADRFLDARQREQIAAIGACDDPPLRRALLWRHLAETLLVNRHHVLLVRYEDLAADPTGTMARILGALPRLSFTSDLGHLRPSPPRVARRVGLTPADVAAIRSTCGDLGRALGYDLDAEPPLPTAIDAA
;
A
#
# COMPACT_ATOMS: atom_id res chain seq x y z
N MET A 1 -8.33 -22.17 31.14
CA MET A 1 -7.30 -22.60 30.18
C MET A 1 -6.08 -21.72 30.38
N ARG A 2 -4.90 -22.32 30.56
CA ARG A 2 -3.62 -21.59 30.67
C ARG A 2 -2.96 -21.42 29.29
N PHE A 3 -2.45 -20.23 29.02
CA PHE A 3 -1.79 -19.88 27.76
C PHE A 3 -0.31 -19.59 27.96
N ALA A 4 0.50 -19.94 26.97
CA ALA A 4 1.84 -19.43 26.78
C ALA A 4 1.93 -18.71 25.44
N ILE A 5 2.67 -17.60 25.42
CA ILE A 5 2.95 -16.82 24.21
C ILE A 5 4.47 -16.85 24.00
N SER A 6 4.92 -17.45 22.90
CA SER A 6 6.34 -17.54 22.55
C SER A 6 6.68 -16.65 21.34
N PHE A 7 7.90 -16.13 21.34
CA PHE A 7 8.47 -15.35 20.24
C PHE A 7 10.00 -15.51 20.23
N VAL A 8 10.63 -15.27 19.08
CA VAL A 8 12.10 -15.31 18.94
C VAL A 8 12.70 -14.03 19.51
N CYS A 9 13.80 -14.13 20.25
CA CYS A 9 14.66 -12.99 20.60
C CYS A 9 16.09 -13.33 20.21
N GLN A 10 16.63 -12.57 19.25
CA GLN A 10 17.95 -12.78 18.66
C GLN A 10 18.69 -11.43 18.60
N GLN A 11 20.02 -11.45 18.64
CA GLN A 11 20.84 -10.24 18.55
C GLN A 11 20.50 -9.40 17.30
N GLY A 12 20.57 -8.07 17.43
CA GLY A 12 20.40 -7.13 16.33
C GLY A 12 18.97 -6.57 16.24
N ASP A 13 18.43 -6.47 15.03
CA ASP A 13 17.10 -5.88 14.80
C ASP A 13 15.98 -6.61 15.57
N LEU A 14 16.05 -7.94 15.64
CA LEU A 14 15.11 -8.78 16.38
C LEU A 14 15.12 -8.53 17.89
N GLU A 15 16.22 -8.01 18.43
CA GLU A 15 16.36 -7.72 19.86
C GLU A 15 15.44 -6.57 20.28
N VAL A 16 15.46 -5.49 19.50
CA VAL A 16 14.56 -4.35 19.68
C VAL A 16 13.11 -4.75 19.50
N LYS A 17 12.83 -5.51 18.42
CA LYS A 17 11.48 -6.01 18.13
C LYS A 17 10.92 -6.84 19.28
N ALA A 18 11.73 -7.73 19.86
CA ALA A 18 11.35 -8.60 20.97
C ALA A 18 11.00 -7.79 22.23
N LEU A 19 11.77 -6.75 22.53
CA LEU A 19 11.50 -5.86 23.65
C LEU A 19 10.20 -5.07 23.44
N LEU A 20 9.95 -4.56 22.23
CA LEU A 20 8.72 -3.84 21.91
C LEU A 20 7.49 -4.77 21.94
N LEU A 21 7.59 -5.99 21.42
CA LEU A 21 6.54 -7.00 21.52
C LEU A 21 6.25 -7.33 22.99
N ALA A 22 7.29 -7.66 23.78
CA ALA A 22 7.14 -7.98 25.20
C ALA A 22 6.49 -6.83 25.99
N ALA A 23 6.96 -5.60 25.80
CA ALA A 23 6.42 -4.43 26.49
C ALA A 23 4.96 -4.13 26.08
N SER A 24 4.65 -4.24 24.79
CA SER A 24 3.29 -4.03 24.29
C SER A 24 2.31 -5.11 24.78
N LEU A 25 2.73 -6.39 24.81
CA LEU A 25 1.97 -7.46 25.44
C LEU A 25 1.75 -7.18 26.92
N ARG A 26 2.77 -6.74 27.67
CA ARG A 26 2.59 -6.41 29.09
C ARG A 26 1.62 -5.26 29.34
N ARG A 27 1.53 -4.31 28.42
CA ARG A 27 0.56 -3.22 28.51
C ARG A 27 -0.87 -3.67 28.26
N TYR A 28 -1.10 -4.62 27.34
CA TYR A 28 -2.44 -4.89 26.81
C TYR A 28 -2.97 -6.29 27.03
N LEU A 29 -2.16 -7.23 27.48
CA LEU A 29 -2.62 -8.59 27.78
C LEU A 29 -3.55 -8.55 29.00
N THR A 30 -4.81 -8.95 28.83
CA THR A 30 -5.83 -8.89 29.89
C THR A 30 -6.03 -10.22 30.61
N ALA A 31 -5.44 -11.30 30.10
CA ALA A 31 -5.47 -12.63 30.73
C ALA A 31 -4.07 -13.07 31.17
N ALA A 32 -4.00 -13.94 32.17
CA ALA A 32 -2.73 -14.52 32.60
C ALA A 32 -2.17 -15.45 31.51
N ALA A 33 -1.02 -15.09 30.95
CA ALA A 33 -0.25 -15.95 30.04
C ALA A 33 1.25 -15.93 30.40
N ASP A 34 1.90 -17.07 30.21
CA ASP A 34 3.36 -17.22 30.31
C ASP A 34 4.00 -16.61 29.05
N LEU A 35 4.87 -15.61 29.21
CA LEU A 35 5.58 -15.00 28.07
C LEU A 35 6.97 -15.63 27.95
N VAL A 36 7.30 -16.13 26.77
CA VAL A 36 8.52 -16.91 26.52
C VAL A 36 9.32 -16.33 25.35
N ALA A 37 10.47 -15.75 25.66
CA ALA A 37 11.46 -15.35 24.65
C ALA A 37 12.39 -16.54 24.35
N CYS A 38 12.33 -17.04 23.11
CA CYS A 38 13.17 -18.13 22.66
C CYS A 38 14.49 -17.57 22.09
N LEU A 39 15.61 -18.00 22.65
CA LEU A 39 16.95 -17.55 22.29
C LEU A 39 17.63 -18.62 21.41
N PRO A 40 17.85 -18.37 20.11
CA PRO A 40 18.50 -19.33 19.23
C PRO A 40 19.96 -19.60 19.62
N GLU A 41 20.33 -20.88 19.61
CA GLU A 41 21.69 -21.39 19.81
C GLU A 41 22.22 -22.05 18.53
N PRO A 42 23.55 -22.01 18.29
CA PRO A 42 24.59 -21.41 19.14
C PRO A 42 24.72 -19.88 18.96
N GLU A 43 25.22 -19.18 19.98
CA GLU A 43 25.47 -17.72 19.90
C GLU A 43 26.49 -17.35 18.80
N SER A 44 27.37 -18.26 18.39
CA SER A 44 28.29 -18.05 17.28
C SER A 44 27.58 -17.86 15.93
N GLN A 45 26.36 -18.39 15.80
CA GLN A 45 25.54 -18.29 14.59
C GLN A 45 24.51 -17.15 14.71
N TRP A 46 23.85 -17.06 15.87
CA TRP A 46 22.69 -16.18 16.05
C TRP A 46 22.98 -14.89 16.83
N GLY A 47 24.20 -14.77 17.35
CA GLY A 47 24.62 -13.68 18.20
C GLY A 47 24.14 -13.80 19.65
N ALA A 48 24.86 -13.15 20.56
CA ALA A 48 24.47 -13.07 21.97
C ALA A 48 23.57 -11.84 22.19
N VAL A 49 22.36 -12.06 22.71
CA VAL A 49 21.49 -10.96 23.15
C VAL A 49 22.12 -10.19 24.30
N SER A 50 22.00 -8.87 24.29
CA SER A 50 22.71 -8.01 25.25
C SER A 50 22.28 -8.29 26.70
N PRO A 51 23.17 -8.07 27.68
CA PRO A 51 22.80 -8.16 29.10
C PRO A 51 21.64 -7.23 29.48
N GLN A 52 21.52 -6.08 28.82
CA GLN A 52 20.41 -5.14 29.01
C GLN A 52 19.09 -5.73 28.56
N THR A 53 19.03 -6.36 27.39
CA THR A 53 17.84 -7.06 26.92
C THR A 53 17.42 -8.19 27.84
N ARG A 54 18.37 -9.00 28.33
CA ARG A 54 18.06 -10.07 29.30
C ARG A 54 17.43 -9.51 30.58
N ARG A 55 17.98 -8.40 31.12
CA ARG A 55 17.40 -7.71 32.29
C ARG A 55 16.01 -7.13 32.01
N LEU A 56 15.82 -6.53 30.84
CA LEU A 56 14.53 -5.96 30.43
C LEU A 56 13.45 -7.04 30.28
N LEU A 57 13.75 -8.13 29.57
CA LEU A 57 12.84 -9.28 29.45
C LEU A 57 12.44 -9.82 30.83
N ALA A 58 13.41 -10.02 31.74
CA ALA A 58 13.12 -10.44 33.11
C ALA A 58 12.24 -9.44 33.88
N SER A 59 12.49 -8.13 33.75
CA SER A 59 11.66 -7.09 34.38
C SER A 59 10.24 -7.02 33.81
N LEU A 60 10.08 -7.38 32.54
CA LEU A 60 8.80 -7.60 31.87
C LEU A 60 8.25 -9.00 32.15
N GLY A 61 8.76 -9.74 33.15
CA GLY A 61 8.30 -11.10 33.50
C GLY A 61 8.36 -12.12 32.35
N VAL A 62 9.19 -11.89 31.33
CA VAL A 62 9.37 -12.79 30.20
C VAL A 62 10.46 -13.79 30.55
N ARG A 63 10.13 -15.08 30.46
CA ARG A 63 11.09 -16.16 30.64
C ARG A 63 11.89 -16.36 29.36
N THR A 64 13.18 -16.59 29.48
CA THR A 64 14.04 -16.91 28.33
C THR A 64 14.27 -18.42 28.24
N VAL A 65 14.19 -18.99 27.04
CA VAL A 65 14.42 -20.43 26.78
C VAL A 65 15.39 -20.58 25.61
N PRO A 66 16.47 -21.37 25.73
CA PRO A 66 17.32 -21.68 24.59
C PRO A 66 16.60 -22.58 23.59
N ILE A 67 16.77 -22.33 22.31
CA ILE A 67 16.22 -23.17 21.22
C ILE A 67 17.30 -23.44 20.17
N ARG A 68 17.11 -24.48 19.36
CA ARG A 68 17.99 -24.79 18.21
C ARG A 68 17.18 -24.83 16.94
N ASN A 69 17.72 -24.30 15.86
CA ASN A 69 17.11 -24.48 14.54
C ASN A 69 17.27 -25.94 14.13
N VAL A 70 16.16 -26.67 14.04
CA VAL A 70 16.18 -28.09 13.68
C VAL A 70 15.93 -28.31 12.19
N ILE A 71 15.77 -27.25 11.39
CA ILE A 71 15.47 -27.33 9.97
C ILE A 71 16.75 -27.15 9.15
N ASP A 72 17.33 -25.94 9.22
CA ASP A 72 18.55 -25.55 8.51
C ASP A 72 19.05 -24.22 9.09
N ASP A 73 20.33 -24.14 9.47
CA ASP A 73 20.95 -22.91 10.00
C ASP A 73 21.02 -21.78 8.95
N ALA A 74 21.00 -22.12 7.66
CA ALA A 74 20.89 -21.17 6.55
C ALA A 74 19.46 -20.65 6.35
N TYR A 75 18.48 -21.17 7.10
CA TYR A 75 17.09 -20.74 7.09
C TYR A 75 16.66 -20.16 8.46
N PRO A 76 16.96 -18.88 8.76
CA PRO A 76 16.66 -18.24 10.04
C PRO A 76 15.19 -18.29 10.46
N ILE A 77 14.28 -18.30 9.48
CA ILE A 77 12.83 -18.39 9.72
C ILE A 77 12.50 -19.70 10.46
N GLY A 78 13.30 -20.76 10.29
CA GLY A 78 13.15 -22.03 10.99
C GLY A 78 13.22 -21.94 12.52
N ASN A 79 13.86 -20.91 13.09
CA ASN A 79 13.85 -20.67 14.54
C ASN A 79 12.44 -20.56 15.11
N LYS A 80 11.49 -20.03 14.33
CA LYS A 80 10.08 -19.89 14.77
C LYS A 80 9.40 -21.23 14.98
N VAL A 81 9.75 -22.23 14.17
CA VAL A 81 9.15 -23.56 14.25
C VAL A 81 9.51 -24.22 15.57
N THR A 82 10.77 -24.09 16.01
CA THR A 82 11.21 -24.58 17.33
C THR A 82 10.57 -23.80 18.48
N CYS A 83 10.26 -22.51 18.32
CA CYS A 83 9.59 -21.71 19.35
C CYS A 83 8.20 -22.24 19.73
N LEU A 84 7.52 -22.93 18.82
CA LEU A 84 6.20 -23.50 19.07
C LEU A 84 6.25 -24.64 20.09
N ASP A 85 7.39 -25.34 20.18
CA ASP A 85 7.62 -26.44 21.12
C ASP A 85 8.40 -25.99 22.39
N ALA A 86 8.50 -24.67 22.63
CA ALA A 86 9.16 -24.16 23.82
C ALA A 86 8.53 -24.71 25.10
N ALA A 87 9.36 -25.16 26.05
CA ALA A 87 8.90 -25.80 27.27
C ALA A 87 7.92 -24.89 28.05
N THR A 88 6.71 -25.39 28.31
CA THR A 88 5.66 -24.68 29.04
C THR A 88 4.73 -25.63 29.82
N ASN A 89 4.14 -25.11 30.90
CA ASN A 89 3.05 -25.77 31.64
C ASN A 89 1.65 -25.33 31.16
N ALA A 90 1.58 -24.49 30.13
CA ALA A 90 0.33 -24.06 29.54
C ALA A 90 -0.37 -25.19 28.76
N GLU A 91 -1.69 -25.07 28.62
CA GLU A 91 -2.50 -25.99 27.82
C GLU A 91 -2.45 -25.60 26.33
N ARG A 92 -2.23 -24.31 26.05
CA ARG A 92 -2.16 -23.71 24.72
C ARG A 92 -0.86 -22.94 24.53
N MET A 93 -0.27 -23.09 23.35
CA MET A 93 0.85 -22.28 22.89
C MET A 93 0.37 -21.35 21.78
N VAL A 94 0.73 -20.07 21.88
CA VAL A 94 0.59 -19.07 20.82
C VAL A 94 1.98 -18.59 20.43
N PHE A 95 2.35 -18.78 19.18
CA PHE A 95 3.57 -18.19 18.63
C PHE A 95 3.23 -16.85 17.98
N LEU A 96 4.07 -15.84 18.24
CA LEU A 96 4.04 -14.53 17.59
C LEU A 96 5.40 -14.25 16.93
N ASP A 97 5.39 -13.80 15.68
CA ASP A 97 6.54 -13.19 15.05
C ASP A 97 6.94 -11.95 15.85
N THR A 98 8.25 -11.76 16.00
CA THR A 98 8.83 -10.76 16.90
C THR A 98 8.54 -9.32 16.47
N ASP A 99 8.28 -9.08 15.18
CA ASP A 99 7.90 -7.80 14.57
C ASP A 99 6.38 -7.52 14.64
N ILE A 100 5.76 -7.93 15.75
CA ILE A 100 4.38 -7.63 16.11
C ILE A 100 4.33 -6.63 17.27
N LEU A 101 3.37 -5.70 17.22
CA LEU A 101 2.99 -4.86 18.35
C LEU A 101 1.57 -5.21 18.79
N CYS A 102 1.37 -5.44 20.09
CA CYS A 102 0.03 -5.50 20.66
C CYS A 102 -0.48 -4.07 20.86
N MET A 103 -1.58 -3.70 20.20
CA MET A 103 -2.07 -2.32 20.16
C MET A 103 -3.32 -2.08 21.01
N GLU A 104 -4.05 -3.13 21.34
CA GLU A 104 -5.34 -3.08 22.04
C GLU A 104 -5.45 -4.26 23.01
N ALA A 105 -6.43 -4.22 23.92
CA ALA A 105 -6.68 -5.27 24.90
C ALA A 105 -6.74 -6.67 24.25
N PHE A 106 -5.88 -7.56 24.71
CA PHE A 106 -5.69 -8.89 24.13
C PHE A 106 -5.94 -9.99 25.16
N ASP A 107 -6.96 -10.80 24.90
CA ASP A 107 -7.25 -12.04 25.62
C ASP A 107 -7.07 -13.24 24.69
N PRO A 108 -6.00 -14.05 24.84
CA PRO A 108 -5.79 -15.23 24.01
C PRO A 108 -6.92 -16.27 24.18
N GLY A 109 -7.61 -16.30 25.33
CA GLY A 109 -8.75 -17.18 25.59
C GLY A 109 -9.92 -16.98 24.64
N ARG A 110 -10.08 -15.77 24.10
CA ARG A 110 -11.13 -15.44 23.15
C ARG A 110 -10.87 -15.96 21.73
N TRP A 111 -9.60 -16.11 21.35
CA TRP A 111 -9.22 -16.30 19.95
C TRP A 111 -8.53 -17.63 19.67
N PHE A 112 -7.86 -18.23 20.67
CA PHE A 112 -6.98 -19.39 20.50
C PHE A 112 -7.53 -20.65 21.19
N ALA A 113 -8.85 -20.83 21.17
CA ALA A 113 -9.53 -21.93 21.83
C ALA A 113 -9.69 -23.21 20.97
N HIS A 114 -9.34 -23.17 19.68
CA HIS A 114 -9.60 -24.25 18.70
C HIS A 114 -8.36 -25.11 18.42
N GLY A 115 -8.48 -26.16 17.59
CA GLY A 115 -7.39 -27.11 17.30
C GLY A 115 -6.14 -26.43 16.72
N PHE A 116 -6.32 -25.63 15.68
CA PHE A 116 -5.26 -24.78 15.13
C PHE A 116 -5.83 -23.43 14.74
N ASN A 117 -5.10 -22.36 15.04
CA ASN A 117 -5.51 -20.99 14.81
C ASN A 117 -4.45 -20.25 14.00
N ALA A 118 -4.81 -19.73 12.83
CA ALA A 118 -3.96 -18.84 12.04
C ALA A 118 -4.80 -17.95 11.13
N LYS A 119 -4.22 -16.82 10.71
CA LYS A 119 -4.80 -15.96 9.66
C LYS A 119 -4.43 -16.52 8.28
N PRO A 120 -5.34 -16.54 7.29
CA PRO A 120 -4.96 -16.74 5.89
C PRO A 120 -3.83 -15.80 5.45
N ALA A 121 -3.02 -16.24 4.48
CA ALA A 121 -1.95 -15.42 3.93
C ALA A 121 -2.46 -14.07 3.36
N ASP A 122 -1.59 -13.07 3.29
CA ASP A 122 -1.95 -11.72 2.82
C ASP A 122 -2.23 -11.70 1.31
N ALA A 123 -1.45 -12.47 0.56
CA ALA A 123 -1.59 -12.71 -0.86
C ALA A 123 -1.05 -14.11 -1.20
N VAL A 124 -1.14 -14.51 -2.47
CA VAL A 124 -0.56 -15.76 -2.95
C VAL A 124 0.96 -15.67 -2.85
N GLY A 125 1.56 -16.49 -1.98
CA GLY A 125 3.00 -16.56 -1.78
C GLY A 125 3.68 -17.80 -2.38
N PHE A 126 2.89 -18.83 -2.71
CA PHE A 126 3.38 -20.09 -3.29
C PHE A 126 2.66 -20.38 -4.62
N ALA A 127 1.62 -21.22 -4.62
CA ALA A 127 0.94 -21.68 -5.81
C ALA A 127 -0.56 -21.38 -5.77
N ASP A 128 -1.08 -20.89 -6.89
CA ASP A 128 -2.52 -20.70 -7.14
C ASP A 128 -3.22 -21.98 -7.61
N ASN A 129 -2.46 -22.94 -8.16
CA ASN A 129 -3.00 -24.15 -8.74
C ASN A 129 -3.24 -25.23 -7.66
N PRO A 130 -4.46 -25.77 -7.53
CA PRO A 130 -4.74 -26.88 -6.61
C PRO A 130 -3.90 -28.14 -6.85
N GLN A 131 -3.40 -28.39 -8.07
CA GLN A 131 -2.55 -29.55 -8.36
C GLN A 131 -1.18 -29.46 -7.67
N ASP A 132 -0.65 -28.24 -7.54
CA ASP A 132 0.64 -28.01 -6.89
C ASP A 132 0.55 -28.33 -5.40
N TRP A 133 -0.55 -27.93 -4.78
CA TRP A 133 -0.88 -28.29 -3.40
C TRP A 133 -1.09 -29.80 -3.22
N ARG A 134 -1.74 -30.49 -4.17
CA ARG A 134 -1.85 -31.96 -4.13
C ARG A 134 -0.49 -32.65 -4.21
N ALA A 135 0.44 -32.13 -5.00
CA ALA A 135 1.79 -32.66 -5.08
C ALA A 135 2.54 -32.51 -3.75
N VAL A 136 2.45 -31.33 -3.12
CA VAL A 136 3.02 -31.07 -1.79
C VAL A 136 2.43 -32.01 -0.72
N TYR A 137 1.11 -32.19 -0.68
CA TYR A 137 0.46 -33.10 0.28
C TYR A 137 0.78 -34.57 -0.01
N GLY A 138 0.90 -34.94 -1.28
CA GLY A 138 1.23 -36.30 -1.73
C GLY A 138 2.59 -36.79 -1.23
N MET A 139 3.56 -35.89 -1.02
CA MET A 139 4.86 -36.23 -0.39
C MET A 139 4.71 -36.85 1.02
N PHE A 140 3.58 -36.60 1.67
CA PHE A 140 3.28 -37.09 3.02
C PHE A 140 2.17 -38.14 3.03
N GLY A 141 1.78 -38.67 1.87
CA GLY A 141 0.69 -39.64 1.75
C GLY A 141 -0.69 -39.05 2.06
N LEU A 142 -0.85 -37.73 1.97
CA LEU A 142 -2.11 -37.03 2.25
C LEU A 142 -2.85 -36.68 0.96
N ALA A 143 -4.18 -36.68 1.04
CA ALA A 143 -5.01 -36.05 0.02
C ALA A 143 -4.80 -34.53 0.04
N GLY A 144 -4.79 -33.89 -1.13
CA GLY A 144 -4.73 -32.43 -1.19
C GLY A 144 -6.00 -31.78 -0.63
N PRO A 145 -5.92 -30.51 -0.24
CA PRO A 145 -7.01 -29.85 0.48
C PRO A 145 -8.18 -29.48 -0.45
N ASP A 146 -9.40 -29.86 -0.05
CA ASP A 146 -10.64 -29.41 -0.71
C ASP A 146 -11.11 -28.04 -0.22
N ARG A 147 -10.79 -27.69 1.04
CA ARG A 147 -11.12 -26.39 1.62
C ARG A 147 -10.44 -25.26 0.85
N ARG A 148 -11.10 -24.10 0.82
CA ARG A 148 -10.51 -22.84 0.34
C ARG A 148 -10.56 -21.77 1.42
N VAL A 149 -9.65 -20.81 1.32
CA VAL A 149 -9.59 -19.63 2.18
C VAL A 149 -9.42 -18.37 1.33
N VAL A 150 -9.75 -17.21 1.89
CA VAL A 150 -9.60 -15.91 1.21
C VAL A 150 -8.38 -15.20 1.79
N THR A 151 -7.48 -14.71 0.93
CA THR A 151 -6.32 -13.92 1.37
C THR A 151 -6.75 -12.59 1.97
N SER A 152 -6.10 -12.17 3.06
CA SER A 152 -6.56 -11.02 3.86
C SER A 152 -6.35 -9.67 3.17
N VAL A 153 -5.31 -9.52 2.33
CA VAL A 153 -5.02 -8.26 1.62
C VAL A 153 -5.51 -8.31 0.17
N ALA A 154 -5.18 -9.37 -0.57
CA ALA A 154 -5.48 -9.47 -2.01
C ALA A 154 -6.91 -9.95 -2.33
N GLY A 155 -7.62 -10.57 -1.38
CA GLY A 155 -8.98 -11.07 -1.58
C GLY A 155 -9.09 -12.27 -2.52
N GLN A 156 -8.02 -13.03 -2.68
CA GLN A 156 -7.94 -14.18 -3.59
C GLN A 156 -8.42 -15.45 -2.89
N VAL A 157 -9.19 -16.29 -3.59
CA VAL A 157 -9.62 -17.61 -3.11
C VAL A 157 -8.53 -18.63 -3.41
N ILE A 158 -7.92 -19.20 -2.37
CA ILE A 158 -6.74 -20.07 -2.48
C ILE A 158 -6.89 -21.37 -1.67
N CYS A 159 -6.01 -22.34 -1.91
CA CYS A 159 -5.83 -23.49 -1.01
C CYS A 159 -5.40 -23.01 0.39
N PRO A 160 -5.57 -23.83 1.46
CA PRO A 160 -5.16 -23.49 2.82
C PRO A 160 -3.67 -23.10 2.87
N TYR A 161 -3.43 -21.80 2.98
CA TYR A 161 -2.11 -21.19 3.07
C TYR A 161 -2.23 -20.02 4.05
N PHE A 162 -1.37 -20.02 5.07
CA PHE A 162 -1.55 -19.21 6.25
C PHE A 162 -0.33 -18.33 6.49
N ASN A 163 -0.56 -17.12 6.97
CA ASN A 163 0.52 -16.30 7.50
C ASN A 163 1.00 -16.94 8.81
N ALA A 164 2.26 -17.38 8.83
CA ALA A 164 2.87 -18.08 9.96
C ALA A 164 3.38 -17.16 11.09
N GLY A 165 3.05 -15.86 11.06
CA GLY A 165 3.46 -14.89 12.07
C GLY A 165 2.60 -14.89 13.32
N VAL A 166 1.39 -15.46 13.29
CA VAL A 166 0.55 -15.66 14.48
C VAL A 166 -0.13 -17.02 14.37
N ILE A 167 0.29 -17.93 15.25
CA ILE A 167 -0.17 -19.31 15.26
C ILE A 167 -0.58 -19.69 16.68
N GLY A 168 -1.68 -20.41 16.86
CA GLY A 168 -1.99 -21.06 18.14
C GLY A 168 -2.44 -22.50 17.99
N ALA A 169 -2.07 -23.33 18.96
CA ALA A 169 -2.37 -24.76 19.00
C ALA A 169 -2.34 -25.28 20.45
N PRO A 170 -2.87 -26.49 20.73
CA PRO A 170 -2.59 -27.19 21.98
C PRO A 170 -1.09 -27.37 22.16
N ALA A 171 -0.58 -27.04 23.35
CA ALA A 171 0.86 -27.11 23.65
C ALA A 171 1.43 -28.53 23.53
N ARG A 172 0.58 -29.57 23.61
CA ARG A 172 0.94 -31.00 23.49
C ARG A 172 0.40 -31.66 22.23
N SER A 173 0.13 -30.89 21.18
CA SER A 173 -0.37 -31.42 19.90
C SER A 173 0.71 -32.11 19.05
N GLY A 174 1.99 -31.89 19.35
CA GLY A 174 3.12 -32.36 18.52
C GLY A 174 3.28 -31.56 17.22
N LEU A 175 2.58 -30.43 17.07
CA LEU A 175 2.59 -29.64 15.83
C LEU A 175 3.98 -29.11 15.48
N GLY A 176 4.79 -28.62 16.43
CA GLY A 176 6.12 -28.08 16.11
C GLY A 176 7.06 -29.15 15.54
N ALA A 177 7.11 -30.33 16.15
CA ALA A 177 7.87 -31.47 15.64
C ALA A 177 7.43 -31.92 14.25
N LEU A 178 6.11 -32.02 14.02
CA LEU A 178 5.55 -32.36 12.70
C LEU A 178 5.84 -31.27 11.66
N TRP A 179 5.81 -30.00 12.07
CA TRP A 179 6.08 -28.86 11.20
C TRP A 179 7.56 -28.83 10.78
N ALA A 180 8.47 -29.04 11.72
CA ALA A 180 9.90 -29.16 11.43
C ALA A 180 10.20 -30.34 10.50
N ASP A 181 9.56 -31.49 10.71
CA ASP A 181 9.66 -32.64 9.83
C ASP A 181 9.19 -32.32 8.42
N CYS A 182 8.01 -31.70 8.27
CA CYS A 182 7.50 -31.26 6.98
C CYS A 182 8.45 -30.28 6.26
N CYS A 183 9.00 -29.31 6.99
CA CYS A 183 9.99 -28.38 6.45
C CYS A 183 11.21 -29.13 5.89
N ARG A 184 11.82 -30.03 6.68
CA ARG A 184 13.01 -30.78 6.23
C ARG A 184 12.71 -31.67 5.02
N THR A 185 11.60 -32.40 5.04
CA THR A 185 11.20 -33.25 3.91
C THR A 185 11.01 -32.43 2.64
N LEU A 186 10.30 -31.30 2.71
CA LEU A 186 10.08 -30.43 1.56
C LEU A 186 11.36 -29.71 1.11
N ALA A 187 12.22 -29.31 2.04
CA ALA A 187 13.52 -28.72 1.73
C ALA A 187 14.40 -29.68 0.93
N ALA A 188 14.42 -30.96 1.26
CA ALA A 188 15.23 -31.98 0.59
C ALA A 188 14.60 -32.55 -0.71
N ALA A 189 13.35 -32.19 -1.03
CA ALA A 189 12.60 -32.77 -2.14
C ALA A 189 12.90 -32.08 -3.49
N ASP A 190 14.15 -32.00 -3.93
CA ASP A 190 14.52 -31.24 -5.15
C ASP A 190 13.72 -31.65 -6.40
N SER A 191 13.48 -32.95 -6.57
CA SER A 191 12.63 -33.47 -7.66
C SER A 191 11.19 -32.90 -7.67
N LEU A 192 10.64 -32.52 -6.51
CA LEU A 192 9.32 -31.89 -6.42
C LEU A 192 9.36 -30.48 -7.02
N TRP A 193 10.43 -29.74 -6.76
CA TRP A 193 10.59 -28.35 -7.18
C TRP A 193 11.02 -28.26 -8.65
N ASP A 194 12.01 -29.06 -9.05
CA ASP A 194 12.62 -29.00 -10.38
C ASP A 194 11.71 -29.63 -11.45
N ASN A 195 11.20 -30.84 -11.22
CA ASN A 195 10.47 -31.59 -12.27
C ASN A 195 9.06 -31.07 -12.51
N ARG A 196 8.44 -30.42 -11.51
CA ARG A 196 7.08 -29.86 -11.64
C ARG A 196 7.07 -28.36 -11.88
N SER A 197 8.25 -27.74 -11.96
CA SER A 197 8.39 -26.28 -12.08
C SER A 197 7.53 -25.54 -11.03
N LEU A 198 7.54 -26.04 -9.79
CA LEU A 198 6.79 -25.40 -8.71
C LEU A 198 7.42 -24.04 -8.38
N PRO A 199 6.61 -23.10 -7.85
CA PRO A 199 7.14 -21.85 -7.31
C PRO A 199 8.20 -22.10 -6.24
N ALA A 200 9.17 -21.19 -6.13
CA ALA A 200 10.29 -21.34 -5.22
C ALA A 200 9.84 -21.53 -3.76
N LYS A 201 10.43 -22.51 -3.07
CA LYS A 201 10.15 -22.81 -1.65
C LYS A 201 10.67 -21.75 -0.69
N TRP A 202 11.69 -21.00 -1.08
CA TRP A 202 12.31 -19.98 -0.24
C TRP A 202 11.75 -18.58 -0.56
N PRO A 203 11.50 -17.73 0.44
CA PRO A 203 11.66 -17.94 1.89
C PRO A 203 10.46 -18.62 2.57
N PHE A 204 9.42 -19.02 1.83
CA PHE A 204 8.11 -19.39 2.37
C PHE A 204 7.95 -20.86 2.82
N LEU A 205 9.05 -21.59 3.04
CA LEU A 205 9.02 -23.01 3.35
C LEU A 205 8.17 -23.30 4.60
N ASP A 206 8.30 -22.47 5.63
CA ASP A 206 7.50 -22.53 6.86
C ASP A 206 5.98 -22.44 6.56
N GLN A 207 5.57 -21.51 5.71
CA GLN A 207 4.16 -21.32 5.36
C GLN A 207 3.62 -22.42 4.43
N ILE A 208 4.46 -22.97 3.54
CA ILE A 208 4.09 -24.08 2.64
C ILE A 208 3.90 -25.37 3.44
N SER A 209 4.78 -25.65 4.40
CA SER A 209 4.77 -26.88 5.21
C SER A 209 3.72 -26.86 6.34
N LEU A 210 3.36 -25.68 6.84
CA LEU A 210 2.41 -25.50 7.95
C LEU A 210 1.05 -26.20 7.73
N PRO A 211 0.32 -25.99 6.62
CA PRO A 211 -0.99 -26.63 6.42
C PRO A 211 -0.89 -28.16 6.31
N VAL A 212 0.24 -28.69 5.81
CA VAL A 212 0.54 -30.13 5.79
C VAL A 212 0.72 -30.64 7.23
N ALA A 213 1.52 -29.94 8.04
CA ALA A 213 1.78 -30.32 9.43
C ALA A 213 0.51 -30.31 10.29
N VAL A 214 -0.36 -29.32 10.09
CA VAL A 214 -1.68 -29.22 10.75
C VAL A 214 -2.56 -30.42 10.37
N THR A 215 -2.57 -30.79 9.10
CA THR A 215 -3.30 -31.97 8.61
C THR A 215 -2.76 -33.27 9.22
N ARG A 216 -1.42 -33.44 9.26
CA ARG A 216 -0.77 -34.59 9.89
C ARG A 216 -1.05 -34.69 11.40
N ALA A 217 -1.19 -33.55 12.07
CA ALA A 217 -1.52 -33.48 13.49
C ALA A 217 -3.02 -33.74 13.77
N GLY A 218 -3.86 -33.88 12.73
CA GLY A 218 -5.31 -34.06 12.88
C GLY A 218 -6.01 -32.84 13.51
N LEU A 219 -5.42 -31.64 13.37
CA LEU A 219 -5.94 -30.43 14.00
C LEU A 219 -6.93 -29.72 13.08
N GLU A 220 -8.10 -29.38 13.60
CA GLU A 220 -9.06 -28.56 12.87
C GLU A 220 -8.62 -27.09 12.79
N VAL A 221 -8.65 -26.54 11.57
CA VAL A 221 -8.29 -25.15 11.29
C VAL A 221 -9.45 -24.20 11.61
N SER A 222 -9.20 -23.30 12.54
CA SER A 222 -10.01 -22.10 12.80
C SER A 222 -9.27 -20.86 12.30
N LEU A 223 -9.93 -20.06 11.47
CA LEU A 223 -9.32 -18.85 10.89
C LEU A 223 -9.36 -17.72 11.91
N LEU A 224 -8.22 -17.04 12.08
CA LEU A 224 -8.14 -15.80 12.84
C LEU A 224 -8.62 -14.63 12.00
N ASP A 225 -9.19 -13.64 12.70
CA ASP A 225 -9.46 -12.31 12.17
C ASP A 225 -8.15 -11.60 11.76
N GLU A 226 -8.20 -10.74 10.73
CA GLU A 226 -7.07 -9.89 10.33
C GLU A 226 -6.53 -9.05 11.50
N ARG A 227 -7.39 -8.64 12.44
CA ARG A 227 -7.01 -7.90 13.66
C ARG A 227 -5.95 -8.60 14.50
N LEU A 228 -5.85 -9.92 14.42
CA LEU A 228 -4.92 -10.74 15.21
C LEU A 228 -3.59 -10.98 14.48
N ASN A 229 -3.43 -10.48 13.26
CA ASN A 229 -2.16 -10.48 12.53
C ASN A 229 -2.23 -9.42 11.41
N PHE A 230 -2.39 -8.15 11.79
CA PHE A 230 -2.71 -7.10 10.83
C PHE A 230 -1.47 -6.67 10.04
N PRO A 231 -1.47 -6.73 8.69
CA PRO A 231 -0.27 -6.53 7.88
C PRO A 231 -0.02 -5.04 7.60
N ALA A 232 0.46 -4.29 8.60
CA ALA A 232 0.65 -2.85 8.51
C ALA A 232 1.70 -2.43 7.45
N ASN A 233 2.56 -3.36 7.02
CA ASN A 233 3.46 -3.18 5.90
C ASN A 233 2.73 -3.11 4.53
N LEU A 234 1.56 -3.75 4.41
CA LEU A 234 0.78 -3.89 3.18
C LEU A 234 -0.52 -3.08 3.17
N LYS A 235 -1.03 -2.70 4.33
CA LYS A 235 -2.31 -1.99 4.49
C LYS A 235 -2.20 -0.90 5.58
N PRO A 236 -2.75 0.31 5.36
CA PRO A 236 -2.73 1.35 6.39
C PRO A 236 -3.60 0.94 7.58
N LEU A 237 -3.21 1.33 8.80
CA LEU A 237 -3.95 0.94 10.01
C LEU A 237 -5.42 1.38 9.99
N ALA A 238 -5.71 2.51 9.35
CA ALA A 238 -7.08 3.04 9.21
C ALA A 238 -8.02 2.12 8.42
N ALA A 239 -7.50 1.17 7.65
CA ALA A 239 -8.29 0.22 6.91
C ALA A 239 -8.59 -1.08 7.69
N GLY A 240 -8.11 -1.20 8.93
CA GLY A 240 -8.43 -2.32 9.82
C GLY A 240 -9.79 -2.11 10.48
N GLU A 241 -10.80 -2.86 10.04
CA GLU A 241 -12.12 -2.86 10.68
C GLU A 241 -12.00 -3.28 12.15
N GLY A 242 -12.59 -2.51 13.06
CA GLY A 242 -12.51 -2.76 14.50
C GLY A 242 -11.13 -2.54 15.14
N GLY A 243 -10.13 -2.07 14.39
CA GLY A 243 -8.79 -1.76 14.89
C GLY A 243 -7.89 -2.99 15.04
N PRO A 244 -6.60 -2.92 14.64
CA PRO A 244 -5.64 -4.01 14.88
C PRO A 244 -5.42 -4.28 16.37
N ILE A 245 -5.49 -5.55 16.79
CA ILE A 245 -5.11 -5.98 18.14
C ILE A 245 -3.62 -6.37 18.13
N LEU A 246 -3.21 -7.22 17.19
CA LEU A 246 -1.82 -7.60 16.94
C LEU A 246 -1.42 -7.09 15.56
N CYS A 247 -0.54 -6.09 15.53
CA CYS A 247 -0.11 -5.40 14.33
C CYS A 247 1.27 -5.90 13.89
N HIS A 248 1.33 -6.58 12.75
CA HIS A 248 2.55 -7.06 12.10
C HIS A 248 3.17 -5.93 11.27
N TYR A 249 4.19 -5.26 11.83
CA TYR A 249 4.79 -4.07 11.19
C TYR A 249 6.00 -4.40 10.32
N HIS A 250 6.62 -5.57 10.49
CA HIS A 250 7.82 -6.05 9.77
C HIS A 250 9.10 -5.22 9.91
N ARG A 251 9.04 -3.92 9.70
CA ARG A 251 10.20 -3.03 9.61
C ARG A 251 9.96 -1.73 10.39
N PRO A 252 11.02 -1.11 10.94
CA PRO A 252 10.89 0.14 11.70
C PRO A 252 10.27 1.30 10.91
N ASP A 253 10.44 1.36 9.58
CA ASP A 253 9.83 2.41 8.75
C ASP A 253 8.29 2.37 8.73
N VAL A 254 7.70 1.19 8.97
CA VAL A 254 6.24 1.05 9.10
C VAL A 254 5.76 1.68 10.39
N ILE A 255 6.52 1.53 11.49
CA ILE A 255 6.24 2.27 12.72
C ILE A 255 6.36 3.76 12.44
N ARG A 256 7.48 4.19 11.82
CA ARG A 256 7.76 5.61 11.52
C ARG A 256 6.62 6.30 10.75
N ARG A 257 6.05 5.64 9.74
CA ARG A 257 5.00 6.24 8.88
C ARG A 257 3.59 6.21 9.50
N GLU A 258 3.35 5.39 10.52
CA GLU A 258 2.03 5.17 11.11
C GLU A 258 1.89 5.88 12.47
N PRO A 259 1.14 6.98 12.57
CA PRO A 259 1.06 7.78 13.79
C PRO A 259 0.66 7.00 15.05
N ARG A 260 -0.28 6.05 14.93
CA ARG A 260 -0.71 5.20 16.06
C ARG A 260 0.39 4.24 16.53
N LEU A 261 1.26 3.75 15.63
CA LEU A 261 2.40 2.92 16.01
C LEU A 261 3.49 3.75 16.67
N LEU A 262 3.79 4.94 16.13
CA LEU A 262 4.71 5.89 16.75
C LEU A 262 4.26 6.25 18.17
N GLU A 263 2.99 6.59 18.36
CA GLU A 263 2.44 6.94 19.68
C GLU A 263 2.56 5.76 20.66
N LEU A 264 2.23 4.55 20.23
CA LEU A 264 2.39 3.34 21.04
C LEU A 264 3.85 3.15 21.45
N VAL A 265 4.78 3.18 20.49
CA VAL A 265 6.21 3.00 20.76
C VAL A 265 6.74 4.09 21.67
N ALA A 266 6.43 5.36 21.43
CA ALA A 266 6.80 6.46 22.32
C ALA A 266 6.30 6.22 23.75
N GLY A 267 5.03 5.82 23.91
CA GLY A 267 4.49 5.47 25.22
C GLY A 267 5.19 4.26 25.86
N LEU A 268 5.65 3.26 25.08
CA LEU A 268 6.44 2.13 25.59
C LEU A 268 7.82 2.58 26.07
N LEU A 269 8.45 3.53 25.37
CA LEU A 269 9.72 4.13 25.78
C LEU A 269 9.57 4.96 27.05
N ASP A 270 8.45 5.66 27.23
CA ASP A 270 8.16 6.38 28.48
C ASP A 270 8.03 5.43 29.68
N GLN A 271 7.40 4.26 29.49
CA GLN A 271 7.24 3.26 30.57
C GLN A 271 8.49 2.42 30.79
N HIS A 272 9.28 2.19 29.74
CA HIS A 272 10.50 1.37 29.78
C HIS A 272 11.66 2.09 29.07
N PRO A 273 12.24 3.15 29.68
CA PRO A 273 13.25 3.98 29.02
C PRO A 273 14.48 3.22 28.50
N ALA A 274 14.86 2.15 29.20
CA ALA A 274 15.99 1.30 28.81
C ALA A 274 15.78 0.55 27.48
N ILE A 275 14.56 0.49 26.91
CA ILE A 275 14.36 0.02 25.53
C ILE A 275 14.99 1.01 24.53
N ALA A 276 14.96 2.31 24.81
CA ALA A 276 15.51 3.34 23.93
C ALA A 276 17.03 3.20 23.76
N ASP A 277 17.75 2.71 24.78
CA ASP A 277 19.19 2.46 24.71
C ASP A 277 19.49 1.30 23.75
N VAL A 278 18.70 0.22 23.80
CA VAL A 278 18.83 -0.91 22.87
C VAL A 278 18.46 -0.48 21.46
N MET A 279 17.41 0.34 21.30
CA MET A 279 17.08 0.95 19.99
C MET A 279 18.21 1.81 19.44
N ALA A 280 18.92 2.55 20.29
CA ALA A 280 20.00 3.44 19.86
C ALA A 280 21.21 2.69 19.29
N THR A 281 21.41 1.41 19.65
CA THR A 281 22.48 0.57 19.08
C THR A 281 22.13 -0.01 17.72
N ALA A 282 20.86 0.03 17.31
CA ALA A 282 20.36 -0.55 16.07
C ALA A 282 20.08 0.55 15.00
N PRO A 283 20.90 0.66 13.93
CA PRO A 283 20.78 1.76 12.97
C PRO A 283 19.39 1.93 12.33
N ALA A 284 18.69 0.82 12.07
CA ALA A 284 17.35 0.83 11.48
C ALA A 284 16.28 1.53 12.35
N TRP A 285 16.54 1.69 13.65
CA TRP A 285 15.60 2.27 14.61
C TRP A 285 15.85 3.75 14.91
N ARG A 286 16.97 4.32 14.40
CA ARG A 286 17.37 5.71 14.71
C ARG A 286 16.29 6.73 14.37
N GLN A 287 15.64 6.58 13.22
CA GLN A 287 14.59 7.51 12.80
C GLN A 287 13.32 7.37 13.65
N VAL A 288 12.92 6.14 13.99
CA VAL A 288 11.79 5.90 14.92
C VAL A 288 12.07 6.55 16.27
N LEU A 289 13.28 6.34 16.80
CA LEU A 289 13.69 6.91 18.09
C LEU A 289 13.72 8.45 18.05
N ALA A 290 14.22 9.04 16.96
CA ALA A 290 14.21 10.49 16.77
C ALA A 290 12.77 11.05 16.79
N ARG A 291 11.84 10.41 16.07
CA ARG A 291 10.42 10.80 16.02
C ARG A 291 9.72 10.66 17.37
N CYS A 292 9.99 9.58 18.10
CA CYS A 292 9.43 9.40 19.45
C CYS A 292 9.90 10.49 20.42
N ARG A 293 11.13 11.00 20.24
CA ARG A 293 11.71 12.06 21.10
C ARG A 293 11.29 13.47 20.70
N SER A 294 11.03 13.72 19.42
CA SER A 294 10.75 15.07 18.92
C SER A 294 9.29 15.50 19.04
N ALA A 295 8.35 14.58 19.31
CA ALA A 295 6.91 14.86 19.36
C ALA A 295 6.51 15.60 20.67
N PRO A 296 6.28 16.93 20.66
CA PRO A 296 6.06 17.71 21.89
C PRO A 296 4.59 17.67 22.36
N SER A 297 3.68 17.12 21.56
CA SER A 297 2.29 16.89 21.88
C SER A 297 1.99 15.43 21.56
N ARG A 298 1.71 14.62 22.59
CA ARG A 298 1.42 13.17 22.51
C ARG A 298 0.11 12.82 21.78
N ARG A 299 -0.39 13.75 20.95
CA ARG A 299 -1.46 13.53 19.97
C ARG A 299 -0.88 13.87 18.61
N HIS A 300 -0.39 12.86 17.89
CA HIS A 300 -0.14 13.06 16.47
C HIS A 300 -1.47 13.45 15.82
N PRO A 301 -1.51 14.50 14.98
CA PRO A 301 -2.75 14.89 14.35
C PRO A 301 -3.33 13.72 13.55
N ALA A 302 -4.66 13.68 13.48
CA ALA A 302 -5.35 12.79 12.56
C ALA A 302 -4.76 12.96 11.15
N ARG A 303 -4.73 11.88 10.36
CA ARG A 303 -4.19 11.86 9.00
C ARG A 303 -4.65 13.11 8.23
N GLY A 304 -3.70 13.95 7.81
CA GLY A 304 -3.98 15.20 7.10
C GLY A 304 -4.69 14.96 5.76
N PRO A 305 -5.31 16.01 5.18
CA PRO A 305 -6.08 15.90 3.94
C PRO A 305 -5.24 15.34 2.79
N GLU A 306 -5.84 14.43 2.03
CA GLU A 306 -5.24 13.79 0.86
C GLU A 306 -6.06 14.14 -0.39
N GLY A 307 -5.38 14.46 -1.47
CA GLY A 307 -6.02 14.80 -2.73
C GLY A 307 -5.36 14.13 -3.93
N ILE A 308 -6.17 13.87 -4.96
CA ILE A 308 -5.77 13.24 -6.21
C ILE A 308 -6.17 14.16 -7.36
N ILE A 309 -5.21 14.44 -8.24
CA ILE A 309 -5.43 15.21 -9.47
C ILE A 309 -5.32 14.26 -10.65
N THR A 310 -6.40 14.16 -11.42
CA THR A 310 -6.51 13.28 -12.58
C THR A 310 -7.24 14.01 -13.72
N GLY A 311 -7.69 13.27 -14.73
CA GLY A 311 -8.42 13.79 -15.88
C GLY A 311 -7.65 13.62 -17.17
N PHE A 312 -8.07 14.36 -18.19
CA PHE A 312 -7.53 14.18 -19.53
C PHE A 312 -6.09 14.73 -19.61
N PRO A 313 -5.14 14.01 -20.24
CA PRO A 313 -3.86 14.59 -20.60
C PRO A 313 -4.05 15.92 -21.36
N ARG A 314 -3.23 16.92 -21.05
CA ARG A 314 -3.29 18.28 -21.67
C ARG A 314 -4.54 19.11 -21.34
N SER A 315 -5.14 18.86 -20.17
CA SER A 315 -6.37 19.55 -19.71
C SER A 315 -6.17 20.37 -18.44
N GLY A 316 -4.97 20.94 -18.23
CA GLY A 316 -4.70 21.82 -17.10
C GLY A 316 -4.40 21.12 -15.77
N THR A 317 -4.24 19.79 -15.76
CA THR A 317 -3.88 19.04 -14.54
C THR A 317 -2.56 19.48 -13.92
N SER A 318 -1.54 19.78 -14.75
CA SER A 318 -0.23 20.27 -14.25
C SER A 318 -0.34 21.70 -13.71
N ARG A 319 -1.15 22.55 -14.33
CA ARG A 319 -1.47 23.89 -13.82
C ARG A 319 -2.16 23.80 -12.47
N LEU A 320 -3.20 22.98 -12.34
CA LEU A 320 -3.86 22.77 -11.05
C LEU A 320 -2.88 22.26 -9.99
N CYS A 321 -2.01 21.31 -10.35
CA CYS A 321 -0.95 20.82 -9.46
C CYS A 321 0.00 21.96 -9.02
N GLY A 322 0.39 22.85 -9.93
CA GLY A 322 1.22 24.02 -9.60
C GLY A 322 0.52 25.03 -8.71
N LEU A 323 -0.74 25.35 -8.99
CA LEU A 323 -1.56 26.23 -8.14
C LEU A 323 -1.68 25.67 -6.73
N LEU A 324 -1.98 24.38 -6.59
CA LEU A 324 -2.04 23.72 -5.28
C LEU A 324 -0.68 23.72 -4.58
N HIS A 325 0.42 23.41 -5.27
CA HIS A 325 1.74 23.42 -4.65
C HIS A 325 2.19 24.81 -4.18
N GLY A 326 1.70 25.87 -4.83
CA GLY A 326 2.02 27.26 -4.48
C GLY A 326 1.34 27.76 -3.21
N LEU A 327 0.35 27.04 -2.68
CA LEU A 327 -0.33 27.41 -1.43
C LEU A 327 0.48 26.98 -0.21
N ALA A 328 0.44 27.79 0.85
CA ALA A 328 1.05 27.44 2.14
C ALA A 328 0.43 26.16 2.71
N ASP A 329 1.26 25.25 3.23
CA ASP A 329 0.85 23.93 3.76
C ASP A 329 0.12 23.03 2.75
N HIS A 330 0.38 23.23 1.46
CA HIS A 330 0.02 22.31 0.39
C HIS A 330 1.27 21.77 -0.30
N VAL A 331 1.36 20.45 -0.43
CA VAL A 331 2.39 19.80 -1.22
C VAL A 331 1.71 19.02 -2.34
N ALA A 332 2.02 19.34 -3.59
CA ALA A 332 1.47 18.64 -4.74
C ALA A 332 2.58 18.02 -5.60
N ILE A 333 2.56 16.69 -5.70
CA ILE A 333 3.56 15.91 -6.44
C ILE A 333 3.04 15.63 -7.86
N ASN A 334 3.75 16.12 -8.85
CA ASN A 334 3.41 16.01 -10.26
C ASN A 334 3.98 14.73 -10.87
N GLU A 335 3.09 13.83 -11.27
CA GLU A 335 3.39 12.52 -11.88
C GLU A 335 4.38 11.66 -11.08
N PRO A 336 4.16 11.42 -9.77
CA PRO A 336 5.09 10.62 -8.99
C PRO A 336 5.24 9.20 -9.57
N ARG A 337 6.49 8.75 -9.69
CA ARG A 337 6.86 7.42 -10.21
C ARG A 337 6.23 6.26 -9.41
N GLY A 338 5.96 6.47 -8.12
CA GLY A 338 5.37 5.46 -7.23
C GLY A 338 3.90 5.12 -7.53
N VAL A 339 3.17 5.95 -8.29
CA VAL A 339 1.73 5.80 -8.50
C VAL A 339 1.36 4.59 -9.34
N ALA A 340 1.95 4.45 -10.52
CA ALA A 340 1.61 3.32 -11.41
C ALA A 340 1.94 1.96 -10.78
N PRO A 341 3.13 1.75 -10.15
CA PRO A 341 3.40 0.52 -9.41
C PRO A 341 2.44 0.27 -8.25
N ALA A 342 1.97 1.32 -7.57
CA ALA A 342 1.01 1.19 -6.47
C ALA A 342 -0.38 0.73 -6.95
N LEU A 343 -0.78 1.11 -8.17
CA LEU A 343 -2.10 0.80 -8.76
C LEU A 343 -2.17 -0.55 -9.48
N ASN A 344 -1.04 -1.14 -9.86
CA ASN A 344 -0.98 -2.35 -10.70
C ASN A 344 -0.67 -3.65 -9.95
N HIS A 345 -0.67 -3.64 -8.62
CA HIS A 345 -0.29 -4.82 -7.86
C HIS A 345 -1.46 -5.78 -7.62
N THR A 346 -2.56 -5.26 -7.09
CA THR A 346 -3.77 -6.02 -6.69
C THR A 346 -5.01 -5.22 -7.06
N HIS A 347 -6.17 -5.89 -7.09
CA HIS A 347 -7.44 -5.23 -7.42
C HIS A 347 -7.76 -4.09 -6.44
N ARG A 348 -7.46 -4.26 -5.15
CA ARG A 348 -7.52 -3.21 -4.13
C ARG A 348 -6.12 -2.61 -3.92
N PRO A 349 -5.82 -1.42 -4.44
CA PRO A 349 -4.46 -0.90 -4.50
C PRO A 349 -4.00 -0.30 -3.15
N TRP A 350 -3.93 -1.11 -2.08
CA TRP A 350 -3.50 -0.67 -0.74
C TRP A 350 -2.12 -0.02 -0.71
N ARG A 351 -1.28 -0.29 -1.71
CA ARG A 351 0.01 0.38 -1.87
C ARG A 351 -0.11 1.88 -2.11
N LEU A 352 -1.24 2.38 -2.64
CA LEU A 352 -1.45 3.81 -2.88
C LEU A 352 -1.57 4.62 -1.59
N PRO A 353 -2.46 4.29 -0.62
CA PRO A 353 -2.48 5.01 0.65
C PRO A 353 -1.16 4.83 1.44
N LEU A 354 -0.47 3.71 1.31
CA LEU A 354 0.86 3.53 1.92
C LEU A 354 1.92 4.44 1.28
N PHE A 355 1.85 4.65 -0.03
CA PHE A 355 2.70 5.61 -0.74
C PHE A 355 2.47 7.04 -0.25
N TYR A 356 1.20 7.43 -0.03
CA TYR A 356 0.86 8.73 0.57
C TYR A 356 1.38 8.86 2.01
N ALA A 357 1.21 7.83 2.85
CA ALA A 357 1.73 7.81 4.21
C ALA A 357 3.27 7.94 4.24
N ALA A 358 3.96 7.25 3.33
CA ALA A 358 5.41 7.34 3.20
C ALA A 358 5.85 8.76 2.77
N LEU A 359 5.23 9.34 1.74
CA LEU A 359 5.52 10.72 1.31
C LEU A 359 5.30 11.72 2.44
N ARG A 360 4.20 11.60 3.17
CA ARG A 360 3.92 12.48 4.33
C ARG A 360 5.01 12.36 5.38
N CYS A 361 5.38 11.13 5.74
CA CYS A 361 6.44 10.88 6.69
C CYS A 361 7.77 11.50 6.25
N GLN A 362 8.15 11.34 4.97
CA GLN A 362 9.37 11.94 4.42
C GLN A 362 9.36 13.47 4.53
N ILE A 363 8.26 14.11 4.13
CA ILE A 363 8.11 15.57 4.17
C ILE A 363 8.18 16.10 5.60
N VAL A 364 7.47 15.46 6.54
CA VAL A 364 7.50 15.84 7.97
C VAL A 364 8.90 15.70 8.56
N ASP A 365 9.65 14.68 8.13
CA ASP A 365 11.02 14.43 8.60
C ASP A 365 12.06 15.35 7.93
N GLY A 366 11.63 16.23 7.01
CA GLY A 366 12.53 17.08 6.23
C GLY A 366 13.39 16.29 5.23
N GLU A 367 12.97 15.07 4.88
CA GLU A 367 13.65 14.25 3.88
C GLU A 367 13.37 14.79 2.46
N PRO A 368 14.36 14.79 1.57
CA PRO A 368 14.14 15.17 0.19
C PRO A 368 13.21 14.20 -0.54
N ILE A 369 12.34 14.73 -1.41
CA ILE A 369 11.44 13.94 -2.26
C ILE A 369 11.63 14.30 -3.74
N GLU A 370 11.32 13.36 -4.63
CA GLU A 370 11.31 13.61 -6.08
C GLU A 370 9.98 14.25 -6.52
N ASN A 371 10.07 15.29 -7.36
CA ASN A 371 8.92 15.91 -8.01
C ASN A 371 9.34 16.51 -9.36
N LYS A 372 8.39 16.70 -10.28
CA LYS A 372 8.62 17.47 -11.51
C LYS A 372 8.54 18.96 -11.21
N VAL A 373 9.61 19.49 -10.61
CA VAL A 373 9.77 20.89 -10.19
C VAL A 373 11.05 21.47 -10.80
N VAL A 374 11.10 22.81 -10.92
CA VAL A 374 12.32 23.58 -11.18
C VAL A 374 12.41 24.67 -10.11
N GLY A 375 13.47 24.64 -9.31
CA GLY A 375 13.64 25.61 -8.20
C GLY A 375 12.49 25.53 -7.17
N GLY A 376 11.95 24.33 -6.95
CA GLY A 376 10.84 24.09 -6.02
C GLY A 376 9.44 24.44 -6.53
N ARG A 377 9.30 24.92 -7.78
CA ARG A 377 7.99 25.18 -8.41
C ARG A 377 7.63 24.06 -9.38
N VAL A 378 6.38 23.59 -9.35
CA VAL A 378 5.91 22.52 -10.27
C VAL A 378 6.02 22.97 -11.73
N ILE A 379 6.52 22.07 -12.57
CA ILE A 379 6.57 22.25 -14.02
C ILE A 379 5.16 22.10 -14.59
N GLU A 380 4.58 23.22 -15.04
CA GLU A 380 3.25 23.21 -15.66
C GLU A 380 3.27 22.68 -17.10
N ASP A 381 4.27 23.06 -17.91
CA ASP A 381 4.41 22.58 -19.29
C ASP A 381 5.51 21.52 -19.42
N THR A 382 5.10 20.28 -19.17
CA THR A 382 5.98 19.10 -19.22
C THR A 382 6.50 18.77 -20.62
N THR A 383 6.11 19.52 -21.66
CA THR A 383 6.66 19.33 -23.02
C THR A 383 8.00 20.02 -23.22
N LEU A 384 8.32 21.02 -22.38
CA LEU A 384 9.57 21.77 -22.46
C LEU A 384 10.64 21.21 -21.51
N VAL A 385 10.23 20.77 -20.33
CA VAL A 385 11.11 20.13 -19.32
C VAL A 385 10.36 18.95 -18.72
N ASP A 386 10.90 17.74 -18.92
CA ASP A 386 10.37 16.49 -18.34
C ASP A 386 11.43 15.86 -17.44
N ALA A 387 11.83 16.62 -16.40
CA ALA A 387 12.87 16.22 -15.46
C ALA A 387 12.28 16.12 -14.04
N TYR A 388 12.82 15.17 -13.27
CA TYR A 388 12.58 15.09 -11.84
C TYR A 388 13.74 15.79 -11.13
N GLU A 389 13.40 16.62 -10.15
CA GLU A 389 14.34 17.19 -9.21
C GLU A 389 14.01 16.70 -7.79
N THR A 390 15.05 16.58 -6.99
CA THR A 390 14.92 16.26 -5.57
C THR A 390 14.97 17.57 -4.77
N TYR A 391 13.97 17.78 -3.91
CA TYR A 391 13.87 18.98 -3.07
C TYR A 391 13.22 18.65 -1.73
N VAL A 392 13.36 19.56 -0.76
CA VAL A 392 12.70 19.45 0.55
C VAL A 392 11.52 20.43 0.58
N PRO A 393 10.27 19.96 0.55
CA PRO A 393 9.10 20.83 0.68
C PRO A 393 9.08 21.49 2.06
N THR A 394 8.68 22.75 2.12
CA THR A 394 8.50 23.46 3.39
C THR A 394 7.04 23.38 3.82
N VAL A 395 6.79 22.80 4.98
CA VAL A 395 5.46 22.76 5.64
C VAL A 395 5.61 23.24 7.07
N SER A 396 4.61 23.98 7.57
CA SER A 396 4.61 24.49 8.95
C SER A 396 3.94 23.54 9.95
N ARG A 397 3.32 22.47 9.44
CA ARG A 397 2.42 21.57 10.19
C ARG A 397 2.46 20.14 9.63
N GLU A 398 2.19 19.15 10.47
CA GLU A 398 2.20 17.72 10.07
C GLU A 398 0.93 17.31 9.28
N ASP A 399 -0.19 18.00 9.48
CA ASP A 399 -1.48 17.77 8.81
C ASP A 399 -1.66 18.66 7.56
N PHE A 400 -0.58 19.02 6.88
CA PHE A 400 -0.60 19.69 5.58
C PHE A 400 -1.39 18.89 4.53
N ALA A 401 -1.88 19.56 3.48
CA ALA A 401 -2.61 18.90 2.39
C ALA A 401 -1.64 18.27 1.38
N LEU A 402 -1.72 16.95 1.21
CA LEU A 402 -0.89 16.21 0.27
C LEU A 402 -1.69 15.85 -0.99
N TRP A 403 -1.20 16.32 -2.12
CA TRP A 403 -1.77 16.06 -3.43
C TRP A 403 -0.80 15.26 -4.28
N THR A 404 -1.32 14.38 -5.13
CA THR A 404 -0.51 13.79 -6.20
C THR A 404 -1.30 13.81 -7.50
N LYS A 405 -0.59 14.03 -8.60
CA LYS A 405 -1.18 14.18 -9.93
C LYS A 405 -0.71 13.05 -10.82
N ASN A 406 -1.64 12.31 -11.40
CA ASN A 406 -1.38 11.46 -12.55
C ASN A 406 -2.67 11.42 -13.40
N THR A 407 -2.57 11.85 -14.66
CA THR A 407 -3.74 12.02 -15.53
C THR A 407 -4.44 10.69 -15.76
N MET A 408 -3.78 9.75 -16.41
CA MET A 408 -4.40 8.52 -16.87
C MET A 408 -4.44 7.44 -15.79
N SER A 409 -3.37 7.25 -15.03
CA SER A 409 -3.29 6.11 -14.10
C SER A 409 -4.39 6.17 -13.05
N TYR A 410 -4.71 7.37 -12.55
CA TYR A 410 -5.81 7.54 -11.59
C TYR A 410 -7.18 7.42 -12.25
N ALA A 411 -7.38 7.97 -13.45
CA ALA A 411 -8.64 7.86 -14.17
C ALA A 411 -9.04 6.40 -14.40
N MET A 412 -8.07 5.54 -14.73
CA MET A 412 -8.28 4.11 -14.97
C MET A 412 -8.56 3.28 -13.70
N ARG A 413 -8.54 3.90 -12.52
CA ARG A 413 -8.65 3.23 -11.21
C ARG A 413 -9.59 3.93 -10.23
N LEU A 414 -10.47 4.83 -10.71
CA LEU A 414 -11.32 5.64 -9.82
C LEU A 414 -12.12 4.80 -8.79
N PRO A 415 -12.82 3.71 -9.17
CA PRO A 415 -13.52 2.88 -8.19
C PRO A 415 -12.57 2.23 -7.17
N GLN A 416 -11.44 1.69 -7.64
CA GLN A 416 -10.48 1.00 -6.78
C GLN A 416 -9.73 1.96 -5.84
N ILE A 417 -9.46 3.19 -6.30
CA ILE A 417 -8.86 4.25 -5.48
C ILE A 417 -9.82 4.65 -4.38
N ARG A 418 -11.12 4.85 -4.71
CA ARG A 418 -12.15 5.07 -3.70
C ARG A 418 -11.98 4.01 -2.64
N ASP A 419 -12.02 2.73 -3.02
CA ASP A 419 -11.98 1.59 -2.09
C ASP A 419 -10.94 1.68 -0.99
N VAL A 420 -9.74 2.16 -1.32
CA VAL A 420 -8.62 2.23 -0.39
C VAL A 420 -8.35 3.63 0.19
N MET A 421 -8.93 4.67 -0.42
CA MET A 421 -8.80 6.07 -0.02
C MET A 421 -10.17 6.79 -0.05
N PRO A 422 -11.15 6.40 0.80
CA PRO A 422 -12.51 6.97 0.78
C PRO A 422 -12.61 8.46 1.01
N GLU A 423 -11.63 9.02 1.73
CA GLU A 423 -11.63 10.41 2.17
C GLU A 423 -10.75 11.29 1.29
N ALA A 424 -10.11 10.72 0.25
CA ALA A 424 -9.32 11.51 -0.67
C ALA A 424 -10.24 12.33 -1.59
N ALA A 425 -9.98 13.62 -1.71
CA ALA A 425 -10.67 14.42 -2.72
C ALA A 425 -10.09 14.08 -4.09
N ILE A 426 -10.93 13.66 -5.03
CA ILE A 426 -10.52 13.37 -6.40
C ILE A 426 -11.00 14.50 -7.31
N VAL A 427 -10.05 15.20 -7.93
CA VAL A 427 -10.31 16.30 -8.86
C VAL A 427 -9.89 15.87 -10.26
N ALA A 428 -10.83 15.87 -11.20
CA ALA A 428 -10.54 15.54 -12.59
C ALA A 428 -10.68 16.76 -13.49
N CYS A 429 -9.57 17.14 -14.13
CA CYS A 429 -9.59 18.21 -15.11
C CYS A 429 -10.03 17.68 -16.47
N VAL A 430 -11.07 18.30 -17.02
CA VAL A 430 -11.58 18.05 -18.36
C VAL A 430 -11.36 19.27 -19.23
N ARG A 431 -11.37 19.07 -20.55
CA ARG A 431 -11.16 20.13 -21.52
C ARG A 431 -11.88 19.81 -22.81
N ASN A 432 -12.25 20.84 -23.56
CA ASN A 432 -12.89 20.70 -24.86
C ASN A 432 -12.10 19.73 -25.77
N PRO A 433 -12.74 18.74 -26.41
CA PRO A 433 -12.07 17.72 -27.21
C PRO A 433 -11.26 18.30 -28.38
N PHE A 434 -11.69 19.41 -28.98
CA PHE A 434 -10.91 20.08 -30.03
C PHE A 434 -9.56 20.55 -29.50
N ASP A 435 -9.53 21.19 -28.33
CA ASP A 435 -8.29 21.67 -27.73
C ASP A 435 -7.40 20.54 -27.22
N THR A 436 -8.02 19.51 -26.62
CA THR A 436 -7.31 18.37 -26.07
C THR A 436 -6.62 17.57 -27.16
N ILE A 437 -7.34 17.19 -28.22
CA ILE A 437 -6.80 16.38 -29.32
C ILE A 437 -5.80 17.19 -30.15
N ALA A 438 -6.06 18.47 -30.41
CA ALA A 438 -5.08 19.35 -31.03
C ALA A 438 -3.76 19.40 -30.22
N SER A 439 -3.86 19.42 -28.89
CA SER A 439 -2.67 19.35 -28.03
C SER A 439 -1.97 17.99 -28.07
N TRP A 440 -2.71 16.88 -28.18
CA TRP A 440 -2.12 15.54 -28.29
C TRP A 440 -1.29 15.38 -29.55
N ILE A 441 -1.82 15.83 -30.70
CA ILE A 441 -1.15 15.77 -31.99
C ILE A 441 0.23 16.45 -31.92
N SER A 442 0.33 17.58 -31.21
CA SER A 442 1.51 18.44 -31.20
C SER A 442 2.51 18.15 -30.05
N THR A 443 2.32 17.12 -29.22
CA THR A 443 3.11 16.94 -27.98
C THR A 443 3.78 15.57 -27.90
N PHE A 444 3.18 14.61 -27.20
CA PHE A 444 3.80 13.34 -26.88
C PHE A 444 3.42 12.25 -27.88
N PRO A 445 4.36 11.43 -28.38
CA PRO A 445 4.05 10.36 -29.34
C PRO A 445 2.94 9.42 -28.87
N HIS A 446 2.95 9.00 -27.60
CA HIS A 446 1.94 8.09 -27.06
C HIS A 446 0.52 8.68 -27.04
N LEU A 447 0.36 10.01 -26.99
CA LEU A 447 -0.94 10.68 -27.10
C LEU A 447 -1.33 10.98 -28.55
N ARG A 448 -0.35 11.42 -29.36
CA ARG A 448 -0.50 11.66 -30.81
C ARG A 448 -1.03 10.43 -31.52
N ASP A 449 -0.44 9.28 -31.18
CA ASP A 449 -0.76 8.00 -31.76
C ASP A 449 -1.81 7.25 -30.95
N ALA A 450 -2.27 7.77 -29.81
CA ALA A 450 -3.20 7.09 -28.90
C ALA A 450 -2.76 5.63 -28.61
N ALA A 451 -1.47 5.44 -28.31
CA ALA A 451 -0.83 4.14 -28.14
C ALA A 451 -1.15 3.53 -26.77
N VAL A 452 -2.37 2.98 -26.63
CA VAL A 452 -2.91 2.41 -25.38
C VAL A 452 -2.09 1.25 -24.84
N GLU A 453 -1.34 0.55 -25.69
CA GLU A 453 -0.44 -0.54 -25.32
C GLU A 453 0.72 -0.07 -24.44
N ARG A 454 1.08 1.21 -24.54
CA ARG A 454 2.17 1.83 -23.76
C ARG A 454 1.69 2.42 -22.43
N PHE A 455 0.41 2.30 -22.11
CA PHE A 455 -0.14 2.89 -20.90
C PHE A 455 0.37 2.11 -19.68
N PRO A 456 0.93 2.81 -18.66
CA PRO A 456 1.43 2.13 -17.48
C PRO A 456 0.27 1.50 -16.69
N VAL A 457 -0.92 2.09 -16.72
CA VAL A 457 -2.16 1.59 -16.10
C VAL A 457 -3.28 1.75 -17.13
N GLY A 458 -4.13 0.74 -17.29
CA GLY A 458 -5.22 0.74 -18.26
C GLY A 458 -4.82 0.36 -19.69
N SER A 459 -3.71 -0.36 -19.87
CA SER A 459 -3.36 -0.97 -21.16
C SER A 459 -4.22 -2.21 -21.44
N PRO A 460 -4.24 -2.75 -22.67
CA PRO A 460 -4.96 -4.00 -22.97
C PRO A 460 -4.54 -5.21 -22.11
N ALA A 461 -3.28 -5.23 -21.64
CA ALA A 461 -2.75 -6.28 -20.77
C ALA A 461 -3.16 -6.12 -19.30
N ASP A 462 -3.85 -5.03 -18.96
CA ASP A 462 -4.28 -4.74 -17.59
C ASP A 462 -5.41 -5.67 -17.14
N ARG A 463 -5.09 -6.53 -16.19
CA ARG A 463 -6.03 -7.51 -15.62
C ARG A 463 -7.12 -6.90 -14.73
N PHE A 464 -7.00 -5.62 -14.37
CA PHE A 464 -7.94 -4.96 -13.46
C PHE A 464 -8.95 -4.05 -14.15
N LEU A 465 -8.92 -3.99 -15.49
CA LEU A 465 -9.98 -3.35 -16.27
C LEU A 465 -11.26 -4.16 -16.21
N ASP A 466 -12.38 -3.46 -16.03
CA ASP A 466 -13.71 -4.06 -16.19
C ASP A 466 -13.96 -4.45 -17.66
N ALA A 467 -15.05 -5.20 -17.90
CA ALA A 467 -15.35 -5.72 -19.23
C ALA A 467 -15.51 -4.60 -20.28
N ARG A 468 -16.16 -3.49 -19.91
CA ARG A 468 -16.41 -2.37 -20.81
C ARG A 468 -15.12 -1.60 -21.11
N GLN A 469 -14.32 -1.33 -20.09
CA GLN A 469 -13.01 -0.67 -20.25
C GLN A 469 -12.11 -1.51 -21.15
N ARG A 470 -12.07 -2.84 -20.96
CA ARG A 470 -11.28 -3.76 -21.77
C ARG A 470 -11.69 -3.75 -23.24
N GLU A 471 -12.99 -3.78 -23.51
CA GLU A 471 -13.53 -3.68 -24.87
C GLU A 471 -13.13 -2.36 -25.54
N GLN A 472 -13.29 -1.24 -24.84
CA GLN A 472 -12.96 0.09 -25.37
C GLN A 472 -11.47 0.27 -25.66
N ILE A 473 -10.62 -0.15 -24.72
CA ILE A 473 -9.16 -0.10 -24.90
C ILE A 473 -8.72 -1.00 -26.05
N ALA A 474 -9.29 -2.20 -26.20
CA ALA A 474 -9.03 -3.07 -27.34
C ALA A 474 -9.47 -2.44 -28.66
N ALA A 475 -10.64 -1.79 -28.71
CA ALA A 475 -11.14 -1.09 -29.89
C ALA A 475 -10.24 0.10 -30.29
N ILE A 476 -9.69 0.83 -29.32
CA ILE A 476 -8.73 1.91 -29.58
C ILE A 476 -7.45 1.32 -30.19
N GLY A 477 -6.88 0.27 -29.61
CA GLY A 477 -5.66 -0.38 -30.11
C GLY A 477 -5.80 -0.98 -31.50
N ALA A 478 -7.00 -1.47 -31.86
CA ALA A 478 -7.31 -2.04 -33.16
C ALA A 478 -7.71 -1.00 -34.24
N CYS A 479 -7.80 0.29 -33.89
CA CYS A 479 -8.24 1.33 -34.82
C CYS A 479 -7.07 1.86 -35.68
N ASP A 480 -7.11 1.60 -36.98
CA ASP A 480 -6.07 2.05 -37.92
C ASP A 480 -6.21 3.54 -38.33
N ASP A 481 -7.39 4.14 -38.15
CA ASP A 481 -7.67 5.54 -38.50
C ASP A 481 -7.24 6.50 -37.37
N PRO A 482 -6.15 7.29 -37.51
CA PRO A 482 -5.60 8.05 -36.37
C PRO A 482 -6.52 9.14 -35.80
N PRO A 483 -7.24 9.95 -36.60
CA PRO A 483 -8.31 10.84 -36.13
C PRO A 483 -9.35 10.13 -35.24
N LEU A 484 -9.94 9.03 -35.73
CA LEU A 484 -10.91 8.25 -34.98
C LEU A 484 -10.29 7.64 -33.72
N ARG A 485 -9.07 7.09 -33.81
CA ARG A 485 -8.38 6.50 -32.66
C ARG A 485 -8.18 7.50 -31.52
N ARG A 486 -7.79 8.75 -31.83
CA ARG A 486 -7.70 9.84 -30.83
C ARG A 486 -9.06 10.21 -30.25
N ALA A 487 -10.10 10.29 -31.09
CA ALA A 487 -11.46 10.58 -30.63
C ALA A 487 -12.00 9.46 -29.71
N LEU A 488 -11.73 8.20 -30.02
CA LEU A 488 -12.06 7.04 -29.19
C LEU A 488 -11.33 7.08 -27.83
N LEU A 489 -10.05 7.45 -27.80
CA LEU A 489 -9.32 7.64 -26.55
C LEU A 489 -9.94 8.75 -25.69
N TRP A 490 -10.26 9.90 -26.29
CA TRP A 490 -10.94 10.98 -25.56
C TRP A 490 -12.29 10.52 -25.01
N ARG A 491 -13.10 9.84 -25.84
CA ARG A 491 -14.38 9.26 -25.45
C ARG A 491 -14.24 8.29 -24.27
N HIS A 492 -13.28 7.37 -24.33
CA HIS A 492 -13.03 6.41 -23.26
C HIS A 492 -12.72 7.11 -21.92
N LEU A 493 -11.87 8.14 -21.94
CA LEU A 493 -11.57 8.92 -20.75
C LEU A 493 -12.81 9.68 -20.24
N ALA A 494 -13.59 10.29 -21.13
CA ALA A 494 -14.80 11.04 -20.78
C ALA A 494 -15.86 10.13 -20.16
N GLU A 495 -16.11 8.96 -20.74
CA GLU A 495 -17.03 7.96 -20.18
C GLU A 495 -16.56 7.50 -18.79
N THR A 496 -15.27 7.23 -18.63
CA THR A 496 -14.70 6.81 -17.34
C THR A 496 -14.96 7.86 -16.25
N LEU A 497 -14.77 9.15 -16.55
CA LEU A 497 -15.06 10.22 -15.59
C LEU A 497 -16.56 10.39 -15.34
N LEU A 498 -17.39 10.33 -16.38
CA LEU A 498 -18.84 10.53 -16.26
C LEU A 498 -19.53 9.41 -15.48
N VAL A 499 -19.10 8.16 -15.65
CA VAL A 499 -19.57 7.02 -14.84
C VAL A 499 -19.23 7.24 -13.36
N ASN A 500 -18.11 7.90 -13.07
CA ASN A 500 -17.63 8.17 -11.70
C ASN A 500 -17.92 9.60 -11.21
N ARG A 501 -18.78 10.37 -11.89
CA ARG A 501 -18.97 11.82 -11.63
C ARG A 501 -19.46 12.17 -10.23
N HIS A 502 -20.11 11.24 -9.53
CA HIS A 502 -20.58 11.44 -8.16
C HIS A 502 -19.45 11.32 -7.13
N HIS A 503 -18.29 10.79 -7.52
CA HIS A 503 -17.11 10.58 -6.69
C HIS A 503 -15.93 11.46 -7.09
N VAL A 504 -16.09 12.30 -8.12
CA VAL A 504 -15.03 13.12 -8.69
C VAL A 504 -15.52 14.55 -8.87
N LEU A 505 -14.73 15.50 -8.39
CA LEU A 505 -14.95 16.91 -8.66
C LEU A 505 -14.46 17.24 -10.07
N LEU A 506 -15.38 17.41 -11.02
CA LEU A 506 -15.07 17.83 -12.37
C LEU A 506 -14.68 19.32 -12.40
N VAL A 507 -13.57 19.61 -13.09
CA VAL A 507 -13.06 20.97 -13.32
C VAL A 507 -12.80 21.13 -14.81
N ARG A 508 -13.54 22.03 -15.47
CA ARG A 508 -13.19 22.40 -16.83
C ARG A 508 -11.93 23.28 -16.81
N TYR A 509 -11.00 23.01 -17.69
CA TYR A 509 -9.79 23.81 -17.84
C TYR A 509 -10.12 25.29 -18.08
N GLU A 510 -11.16 25.55 -18.85
CA GLU A 510 -11.63 26.88 -19.19
C GLU A 510 -12.11 27.65 -17.95
N ASP A 511 -12.83 26.98 -17.04
CA ASP A 511 -13.28 27.58 -15.77
C ASP A 511 -12.10 27.87 -14.84
N LEU A 512 -11.15 26.93 -14.72
CA LEU A 512 -9.93 27.13 -13.93
C LEU A 512 -9.09 28.29 -14.48
N ALA A 513 -9.09 28.49 -15.80
CA ALA A 513 -8.38 29.56 -16.45
C ALA A 513 -9.05 30.93 -16.23
N ALA A 514 -10.38 30.98 -16.35
CA ALA A 514 -11.16 32.21 -16.22
C ALA A 514 -11.32 32.67 -14.77
N ASP A 515 -11.59 31.75 -13.84
CA ASP A 515 -11.76 32.01 -12.41
C ASP A 515 -11.00 30.97 -11.57
N PRO A 516 -9.66 31.11 -11.47
CA PRO A 516 -8.85 30.22 -10.64
C PRO A 516 -9.20 30.35 -9.16
N THR A 517 -9.60 31.53 -8.68
CA THR A 517 -9.91 31.76 -7.27
C THR A 517 -11.16 30.99 -6.85
N GLY A 518 -12.28 31.15 -7.57
CA GLY A 518 -13.52 30.41 -7.28
C GLY A 518 -13.37 28.91 -7.51
N THR A 519 -12.64 28.51 -8.55
CA THR A 519 -12.36 27.09 -8.81
C THR A 519 -11.54 26.46 -7.69
N MET A 520 -10.47 27.12 -7.22
CA MET A 520 -9.64 26.63 -6.12
C MET A 520 -10.39 26.60 -4.80
N ALA A 521 -11.21 27.62 -4.50
CA ALA A 521 -12.05 27.63 -3.31
C ALA A 521 -12.99 26.41 -3.27
N ARG A 522 -13.61 26.06 -4.40
CA ARG A 522 -14.43 24.85 -4.52
C ARG A 522 -13.63 23.55 -4.32
N ILE A 523 -12.43 23.47 -4.88
CA ILE A 523 -11.54 22.30 -4.72
C ILE A 523 -11.13 22.11 -3.27
N LEU A 524 -10.70 23.19 -2.60
CA LEU A 524 -10.31 23.16 -1.20
C LEU A 524 -11.49 22.86 -0.26
N GLY A 525 -12.67 23.40 -0.57
CA GLY A 525 -13.90 23.07 0.16
C GLY A 525 -14.34 21.60 0.04
N ALA A 526 -13.84 20.88 -0.97
CA ALA A 526 -14.10 19.46 -1.15
C ALA A 526 -13.10 18.56 -0.42
N LEU A 527 -12.01 19.10 0.16
CA LEU A 527 -11.04 18.31 0.93
C LEU A 527 -11.59 17.97 2.32
N PRO A 528 -11.81 16.69 2.63
CA PRO A 528 -12.18 16.30 3.99
C PRO A 528 -11.03 16.58 4.95
N ARG A 529 -11.36 16.99 6.19
CA ARG A 529 -10.39 17.25 7.27
C ARG A 529 -9.41 18.38 7.03
N LEU A 530 -9.64 19.25 6.04
CA LEU A 530 -8.86 20.48 5.93
C LEU A 530 -9.11 21.35 7.16
N SER A 531 -8.07 21.55 7.96
CA SER A 531 -8.11 22.23 9.26
C SER A 531 -7.56 23.66 9.20
N PHE A 532 -7.35 24.20 8.00
CA PHE A 532 -6.81 25.52 7.75
C PHE A 532 -7.33 26.15 6.46
N THR A 533 -7.18 27.47 6.37
CA THR A 533 -7.57 28.26 5.20
C THR A 533 -6.35 28.61 4.36
N SER A 534 -6.51 28.62 3.05
CA SER A 534 -5.45 29.01 2.11
C SER A 534 -5.76 30.39 1.52
N ASP A 535 -4.75 31.26 1.43
CA ASP A 535 -4.88 32.55 0.75
C ASP A 535 -4.88 32.35 -0.77
N LEU A 536 -6.00 32.71 -1.41
CA LEU A 536 -6.19 32.62 -2.86
C LEU A 536 -6.08 33.98 -3.57
N GLY A 537 -5.82 35.08 -2.84
CA GLY A 537 -5.84 36.44 -3.36
C GLY A 537 -4.75 36.75 -4.39
N HIS A 538 -3.71 35.92 -4.47
CA HIS A 538 -2.62 36.04 -5.44
C HIS A 538 -2.90 35.32 -6.77
N LEU A 539 -3.96 34.52 -6.87
CA LEU A 539 -4.32 33.79 -8.09
C LEU A 539 -4.84 34.75 -9.17
N ARG A 540 -4.48 34.50 -10.44
CA ARG A 540 -4.81 35.37 -11.57
C ARG A 540 -5.40 34.59 -12.73
N PRO A 541 -6.49 35.08 -13.36
CA PRO A 541 -7.01 34.50 -14.59
C PRO A 541 -5.96 34.43 -15.70
N SER A 542 -6.14 33.53 -16.64
CA SER A 542 -5.36 33.45 -17.87
C SER A 542 -6.26 33.15 -19.06
N PRO A 543 -5.89 33.57 -20.28
CA PRO A 543 -6.63 33.18 -21.46
C PRO A 543 -6.61 31.65 -21.65
N PRO A 544 -7.70 31.03 -22.14
CA PRO A 544 -7.71 29.62 -22.50
C PRO A 544 -6.87 29.37 -23.76
N ARG A 545 -6.04 28.32 -23.75
CA ARG A 545 -5.09 28.04 -24.84
C ARG A 545 -5.73 27.38 -26.07
N VAL A 546 -6.40 28.14 -26.95
CA VAL A 546 -7.09 27.59 -28.14
C VAL A 546 -6.25 27.52 -29.42
N ALA A 547 -5.06 28.15 -29.43
CA ALA A 547 -4.22 28.32 -30.63
C ALA A 547 -3.90 27.03 -31.40
N ARG A 548 -3.81 25.89 -30.72
CA ARG A 548 -3.42 24.61 -31.36
C ARG A 548 -4.49 24.04 -32.28
N ARG A 549 -5.73 24.53 -32.22
CA ARG A 549 -6.83 24.07 -33.09
C ARG A 549 -6.51 24.21 -34.59
N VAL A 550 -5.61 25.12 -34.97
CA VAL A 550 -5.11 25.28 -36.36
C VAL A 550 -4.49 23.99 -36.91
N GLY A 551 -3.97 23.13 -36.04
CA GLY A 551 -3.38 21.84 -36.45
C GLY A 551 -4.38 20.72 -36.70
N LEU A 552 -5.69 20.94 -36.52
CA LEU A 552 -6.71 19.90 -36.76
C LEU A 552 -7.08 19.81 -38.24
N THR A 553 -7.14 18.59 -38.76
CA THR A 553 -7.65 18.32 -40.11
C THR A 553 -9.17 18.23 -40.13
N PRO A 554 -9.83 18.35 -41.32
CA PRO A 554 -11.27 18.08 -41.43
C PRO A 554 -11.67 16.69 -40.93
N ALA A 555 -10.80 15.68 -41.09
CA ALA A 555 -11.02 14.33 -40.58
C ALA A 555 -11.00 14.29 -39.03
N ASP A 556 -10.08 15.02 -38.39
CA ASP A 556 -10.08 15.16 -36.91
C ASP A 556 -11.37 15.81 -36.42
N VAL A 557 -11.82 16.88 -37.08
CA VAL A 557 -13.07 17.57 -36.70
C VAL A 557 -14.29 16.65 -36.84
N ALA A 558 -14.37 15.88 -37.94
CA ALA A 558 -15.44 14.92 -38.18
C ALA A 558 -15.43 13.78 -37.15
N ALA A 559 -14.25 13.21 -36.84
CA ALA A 559 -14.09 12.17 -35.83
C ALA A 559 -14.49 12.67 -34.42
N ILE A 560 -14.07 13.90 -34.05
CA ILE A 560 -14.45 14.52 -32.78
C ILE A 560 -15.95 14.68 -32.66
N ARG A 561 -16.61 15.26 -33.66
CA ARG A 561 -18.06 15.50 -33.62
C ARG A 561 -18.85 14.19 -33.51
N SER A 562 -18.51 13.23 -34.35
CA SER A 562 -19.21 11.93 -34.40
C SER A 562 -18.99 11.07 -33.15
N THR A 563 -17.82 11.15 -32.53
CA THR A 563 -17.43 10.25 -31.43
C THR A 563 -17.57 10.87 -30.05
N CYS A 564 -17.30 12.18 -29.92
CA CYS A 564 -17.23 12.89 -28.64
C CYS A 564 -18.49 13.73 -28.35
N GLY A 565 -19.41 13.89 -29.31
CA GLY A 565 -20.62 14.75 -29.25
C GLY A 565 -21.36 14.72 -27.92
N ASP A 566 -22.00 13.59 -27.61
CA ASP A 566 -22.86 13.46 -26.43
C ASP A 566 -22.12 13.62 -25.11
N LEU A 567 -20.89 13.08 -25.04
CA LEU A 567 -20.07 13.15 -23.83
C LEU A 567 -19.50 14.56 -23.63
N GLY A 568 -19.17 15.26 -24.72
CA GLY A 568 -18.81 16.67 -24.72
C GLY A 568 -19.92 17.52 -24.12
N ARG A 569 -21.16 17.33 -24.58
CA ARG A 569 -22.35 18.01 -24.02
C ARG A 569 -22.56 17.69 -22.55
N ALA A 570 -22.40 16.42 -22.16
CA ALA A 570 -22.49 16.01 -20.75
C ALA A 570 -21.41 16.65 -19.87
N LEU A 571 -20.26 17.03 -20.43
CA LEU A 571 -19.18 17.76 -19.76
C LEU A 571 -19.30 19.30 -19.92
N GLY A 572 -20.39 19.79 -20.54
CA GLY A 572 -20.66 21.22 -20.70
C GLY A 572 -19.95 21.87 -21.88
N TYR A 573 -19.68 21.12 -22.95
CA TYR A 573 -19.13 21.61 -24.22
C TYR A 573 -20.15 21.54 -25.34
N ASP A 574 -20.30 22.64 -26.08
CA ASP A 574 -21.01 22.65 -27.36
C ASP A 574 -20.02 22.34 -28.48
N LEU A 575 -20.26 21.23 -29.20
CA LEU A 575 -19.42 20.75 -30.30
C LEU A 575 -20.07 20.96 -31.68
N ASP A 576 -21.32 21.43 -31.68
CA ASP A 576 -22.09 21.74 -32.89
C ASP A 576 -21.74 23.16 -33.38
N ALA A 577 -21.35 24.06 -32.47
CA ALA A 577 -20.73 25.34 -32.81
C ALA A 577 -19.43 25.15 -33.62
N GLU A 578 -19.16 26.04 -34.57
CA GLU A 578 -17.85 26.08 -35.22
C GLU A 578 -16.77 26.33 -34.18
N PRO A 579 -15.66 25.57 -34.19
CA PRO A 579 -14.57 25.82 -33.27
C PRO A 579 -14.03 27.23 -33.57
N PRO A 580 -14.04 28.19 -32.62
CA PRO A 580 -13.47 29.51 -32.86
C PRO A 580 -12.04 29.34 -33.37
N LEU A 581 -11.78 29.88 -34.57
CA LEU A 581 -10.44 29.98 -35.12
C LEU A 581 -9.66 30.97 -34.23
N PRO A 582 -8.42 30.66 -33.82
CA PRO A 582 -7.63 31.57 -33.02
C PRO A 582 -7.47 32.90 -33.76
N THR A 583 -7.65 34.00 -33.04
CA THR A 583 -7.39 35.33 -33.61
C THR A 583 -5.89 35.53 -33.74
N ALA A 584 -5.43 36.44 -34.60
CA ALA A 584 -3.99 36.72 -34.81
C ALA A 584 -3.23 37.10 -33.52
N ILE A 585 -3.94 37.42 -32.43
CA ILE A 585 -3.41 37.73 -31.10
C ILE A 585 -3.07 36.46 -30.30
N ASP A 586 -3.70 35.32 -30.59
CA ASP A 586 -3.50 34.04 -29.87
C ASP A 586 -2.25 33.25 -30.35
N ALA A 587 -1.54 33.76 -31.37
CA ALA A 587 -0.40 33.12 -32.01
C ALA A 587 0.98 33.63 -31.52
N ALA A 588 1.00 34.62 -30.63
CA ALA A 588 2.19 35.16 -29.95
C ALA A 588 2.22 34.67 -28.49
#